data_AF-A0A7C6KJ58-F1
#
_entry.id   AF-A0A7C6KJ58-F1
#
_cell.length_a   1.000
_cell.length_b   1.000
_cell.length_c   1.000
_cell.angle_alpha   90.00
_cell.angle_beta   90.00
_cell.angle_gamma   90.00
#
_symmetry.space_group_name_H-M   'P 1'
#
loop_
_entity.id
_entity.type
_entity.pdbx_description
1 polymer ?
#
loop_
_entity_poly.entity_id
_entity_poly.type
_entity_poly.pdbx_seq_one_letter_code
_entity_poly.pdbx_strand_id
1 'polypeptide(L)'
;MISVAHGITGGVMGVLVRHPAGALLAGILSHVALDETPHWDYRTPAHAALDLLVTALALGALGWYLSRRHRPDLVAALVAGAIGGLLPDLEVAIGYFYHQKMLFPTHSGLLPHPQVHSALGIWTQVLVVGFDLLFLWFGVR
;
A
#
# COMPACT_ATOMS: atom_id res chain seq x y z
N MET A 1 2.63 7.84 -2.24
CA MET A 1 2.91 7.51 -0.82
C MET A 1 4.00 6.45 -0.79
N ILE A 2 4.62 6.14 0.35
CA ILE A 2 5.58 5.01 0.40
C ILE A 2 4.86 3.64 0.39
N SER A 3 5.58 2.60 0.00
CA SER A 3 5.06 1.27 -0.27
C SER A 3 4.45 0.61 0.97
N VAL A 4 4.94 0.88 2.18
CA VAL A 4 4.34 0.30 3.39
C VAL A 4 2.90 0.76 3.59
N ALA A 5 2.59 2.03 3.29
CA ALA A 5 1.23 2.54 3.35
C ALA A 5 0.36 1.87 2.27
N HIS A 6 0.80 1.91 1.01
CA HIS A 6 0.06 1.29 -0.09
C HIS A 6 -0.19 -0.20 0.09
N GLY A 7 0.85 -0.95 0.49
CA GLY A 7 0.77 -2.39 0.69
C GLY A 7 -0.13 -2.78 1.85
N ILE A 8 0.00 -2.12 3.01
CA ILE A 8 -0.83 -2.40 4.18
C ILE A 8 -2.29 -2.02 3.91
N THR A 9 -2.56 -0.80 3.44
CA THR A 9 -3.93 -0.36 3.14
C THR A 9 -4.56 -1.25 2.07
N GLY A 10 -3.84 -1.56 1.00
CA GLY A 10 -4.32 -2.49 -0.02
C GLY A 10 -4.65 -3.86 0.56
N GLY A 11 -3.80 -4.38 1.45
CA GLY A 11 -4.07 -5.62 2.19
C GLY A 11 -5.31 -5.55 3.06
N VAL A 12 -5.50 -4.47 3.83
CA VAL A 12 -6.69 -4.24 4.66
C VAL A 12 -7.96 -4.18 3.81
N MET A 13 -7.93 -3.43 2.71
CA MET A 13 -9.03 -3.38 1.75
C MET A 13 -9.32 -4.76 1.18
N GLY A 14 -8.30 -5.57 0.93
CA GLY A 14 -8.46 -6.96 0.52
C GLY A 14 -9.17 -7.81 1.57
N VAL A 15 -8.76 -7.70 2.83
CA VAL A 15 -9.43 -8.38 3.96
C VAL A 15 -10.89 -7.94 4.11
N LEU A 16 -11.20 -6.67 3.88
CA LEU A 16 -12.57 -6.16 3.88
C LEU A 16 -13.44 -6.74 2.76
N VAL A 17 -12.87 -6.84 1.56
CA VAL A 17 -13.57 -7.36 0.37
C VAL A 17 -13.76 -8.88 0.42
N ARG A 18 -12.84 -9.62 1.07
CA ARG A 18 -12.90 -11.08 1.26
C ARG A 18 -12.95 -11.90 -0.03
N HIS A 19 -12.55 -11.33 -1.16
CA HIS A 19 -12.50 -11.99 -2.46
C HIS A 19 -11.23 -11.57 -3.20
N PRO A 20 -10.32 -12.48 -3.60
CA PRO A 20 -9.00 -12.11 -4.15
C PRO A 20 -9.04 -11.14 -5.34
N ALA A 21 -9.93 -11.37 -6.33
CA ALA A 21 -10.02 -10.48 -7.49
C ALA A 21 -10.59 -9.10 -7.11
N GLY A 22 -11.54 -9.06 -6.18
CA GLY A 22 -12.09 -7.81 -5.68
C GLY A 22 -11.08 -7.07 -4.81
N ALA A 23 -10.28 -7.81 -4.05
CA ALA A 23 -9.21 -7.29 -3.22
C ALA A 23 -8.12 -6.61 -4.07
N LEU A 24 -7.69 -7.26 -5.16
CA LEU A 24 -6.76 -6.66 -6.12
C LEU A 24 -7.27 -5.30 -6.62
N LEU A 25 -8.53 -5.25 -7.08
CA LEU A 25 -9.13 -4.01 -7.57
C LEU A 25 -9.23 -2.96 -6.45
N ALA A 26 -9.66 -3.36 -5.25
CA ALA A 26 -9.75 -2.45 -4.11
C ALA A 26 -8.39 -1.89 -3.69
N GLY A 27 -7.31 -2.69 -3.80
CA GLY A 27 -5.94 -2.24 -3.58
C GLY A 27 -5.49 -1.20 -4.61
N ILE A 28 -5.79 -1.42 -5.90
CA ILE A 28 -5.50 -0.42 -6.96
C ILE A 28 -6.24 0.90 -6.69
N LEU A 29 -7.52 0.81 -6.30
CA LEU A 29 -8.31 2.00 -5.99
C LEU A 29 -7.83 2.70 -4.72
N SER A 30 -7.40 1.96 -3.70
CA SER A 30 -6.83 2.55 -2.49
C SER A 30 -5.51 3.25 -2.78
N HIS A 31 -4.72 2.76 -3.74
CA HIS A 31 -3.51 3.45 -4.17
C HIS A 31 -3.80 4.88 -4.64
N VAL A 32 -4.76 5.05 -5.55
CA VAL A 32 -5.19 6.37 -6.04
C VAL A 32 -5.60 7.27 -4.87
N ALA A 33 -6.44 6.76 -3.97
CA ALA A 33 -6.92 7.53 -2.83
C ALA A 33 -5.78 7.97 -1.89
N LEU A 34 -4.79 7.10 -1.67
CA LEU A 34 -3.62 7.41 -0.83
C LEU A 34 -2.68 8.41 -1.47
N ASP A 35 -2.44 8.29 -2.78
CA ASP A 35 -1.60 9.23 -3.51
C ASP A 35 -2.16 10.65 -3.52
N GLU A 36 -3.48 10.80 -3.59
CA GLU A 36 -4.11 12.13 -3.50
C GLU A 36 -4.03 12.75 -2.10
N THR A 37 -3.63 11.99 -1.06
CA THR A 37 -3.43 12.54 0.28
C THR A 37 -2.02 13.13 0.46
N PRO A 38 -1.83 14.25 1.18
CA PRO A 38 -0.51 14.83 1.38
C PRO A 38 0.47 13.86 2.05
N HIS A 39 1.53 13.49 1.34
CA HIS A 39 2.46 12.46 1.77
C HIS A 39 3.92 12.77 1.43
N TRP A 40 4.84 12.01 2.02
CA TRP A 40 6.27 12.07 1.70
C TRP A 40 6.66 10.88 0.81
N ASP A 41 7.46 11.12 -0.23
CA ASP A 41 7.95 10.09 -1.17
C ASP A 41 9.47 9.89 -1.09
N TYR A 42 9.92 8.75 -1.62
CA TYR A 42 11.32 8.34 -1.63
C TYR A 42 12.24 9.39 -2.26
N ARG A 43 13.41 9.56 -1.64
CA ARG A 43 14.48 10.42 -2.18
C ARG A 43 15.59 9.64 -2.87
N THR A 44 15.74 8.37 -2.53
CA THR A 44 16.78 7.51 -3.11
C THR A 44 16.27 6.07 -3.23
N PRO A 45 16.83 5.26 -4.15
CA PRO A 45 16.50 3.84 -4.27
C PRO A 45 16.73 3.05 -2.97
N ALA A 46 17.68 3.46 -2.14
CA ALA A 46 17.94 2.80 -0.86
C ALA A 46 16.77 2.96 0.13
N HIS A 47 16.11 4.12 0.16
CA HIS A 47 14.90 4.32 0.96
C HIS A 47 13.76 3.43 0.46
N ALA A 48 13.57 3.35 -0.86
CA ALA A 48 12.57 2.49 -1.47
C ALA A 48 12.81 1.00 -1.17
N ALA A 49 14.06 0.54 -1.26
CA ALA A 49 14.42 -0.84 -0.95
C ALA A 49 14.19 -1.19 0.53
N LEU A 50 14.54 -0.28 1.44
CA LEU A 50 14.28 -0.45 2.87
C LEU A 50 12.77 -0.52 3.14
N ASP A 51 11.99 0.38 2.54
CA ASP A 51 10.54 0.41 2.74
C ASP A 51 9.84 -0.83 2.15
N LEU A 52 10.27 -1.32 1.00
CA LEU A 52 9.77 -2.58 0.44
C LEU A 52 10.07 -3.77 1.36
N LEU A 53 11.26 -3.81 1.99
CA LEU A 53 11.57 -4.83 2.98
C LEU A 53 10.63 -4.72 4.20
N VAL A 54 10.44 -3.52 4.74
CA VAL A 54 9.51 -3.27 5.86
C VAL A 54 8.09 -3.69 5.48
N THR A 55 7.66 -3.36 4.26
CA THR A 55 6.35 -3.73 3.70
C THR A 55 6.17 -5.25 3.66
N ALA A 56 7.16 -5.97 3.12
CA ALA A 56 7.12 -7.43 3.04
C ALA A 56 7.07 -8.09 4.43
N LEU A 57 7.87 -7.59 5.38
CA LEU A 57 7.86 -8.08 6.76
C LEU A 57 6.53 -7.80 7.46
N ALA A 58 5.97 -6.60 7.28
CA ALA A 58 4.68 -6.21 7.87
C ALA A 58 3.54 -7.08 7.30
N LEU A 59 3.45 -7.23 5.98
CA LEU A 59 2.45 -8.09 5.35
C LEU A 59 2.61 -9.56 5.73
N GLY A 60 3.84 -10.06 5.84
CA GLY A 60 4.12 -11.40 6.34
C GLY A 60 3.64 -11.59 7.79
N ALA A 61 3.90 -10.62 8.67
CA ALA A 61 3.41 -10.63 10.04
C ALA A 61 1.88 -10.58 10.12
N LEU A 62 1.22 -9.79 9.28
CA LEU A 62 -0.24 -9.72 9.18
C LEU A 62 -0.84 -11.04 8.67
N GLY A 63 -0.26 -11.65 7.63
CA GLY A 63 -0.68 -12.96 7.12
C GLY A 63 -0.52 -14.06 8.17
N TRP A 64 0.58 -14.03 8.93
CA TRP A 64 0.80 -14.94 10.06
C TRP A 64 -0.23 -14.71 11.19
N TYR A 65 -0.52 -13.46 11.52
CA TYR A 65 -1.54 -13.10 12.51
C TYR A 65 -2.93 -13.63 12.13
N LEU A 66 -3.37 -13.42 10.89
CA LEU A 66 -4.64 -13.95 10.38
C LEU A 66 -4.69 -15.48 10.43
N SER A 67 -3.59 -16.14 10.09
CA SER A 67 -3.47 -17.60 10.18
C SER A 67 -3.61 -18.09 11.63
N ARG A 68 -2.99 -17.41 12.59
CA ARG A 68 -3.10 -17.73 14.03
C ARG A 68 -4.50 -17.49 14.60
N ARG A 69 -5.30 -16.63 13.95
CA ARG A 69 -6.72 -16.42 14.27
C ARG A 69 -7.66 -17.41 13.59
N HIS A 70 -7.14 -18.47 12.96
CA HIS A 70 -7.93 -19.43 12.16
C HIS A 70 -8.70 -18.78 11.01
N ARG A 71 -8.12 -17.73 10.40
CA ARG A 71 -8.66 -17.03 9.22
C ARG A 71 -7.75 -17.14 7.99
N PRO A 72 -7.29 -18.34 7.62
CA PRO A 72 -6.43 -18.52 6.44
C PRO A 72 -7.17 -18.15 5.13
N ASP A 73 -8.50 -18.18 5.13
CA ASP A 73 -9.36 -17.72 4.03
C ASP A 73 -9.08 -16.26 3.64
N LEU A 74 -8.72 -15.42 4.61
CA LEU A 74 -8.45 -14.00 4.40
C LEU A 74 -7.05 -13.71 3.86
N VAL A 75 -6.09 -14.64 3.99
CA VAL A 75 -4.70 -14.42 3.60
C VAL A 75 -4.58 -14.20 2.08
N ALA A 76 -5.34 -14.94 1.28
CA ALA A 76 -5.36 -14.75 -0.16
C ALA A 76 -5.88 -13.36 -0.55
N ALA A 77 -6.90 -12.86 0.16
CA ALA A 77 -7.44 -11.53 -0.07
C ALA A 77 -6.47 -10.42 0.41
N LEU A 78 -5.82 -10.61 1.56
CA LEU A 78 -4.75 -9.73 2.05
C LEU A 78 -3.63 -9.59 0.99
N VAL A 79 -3.13 -10.72 0.49
CA VAL A 79 -2.04 -10.74 -0.50
C VAL A 79 -2.48 -10.09 -1.81
N ALA A 80 -3.66 -10.45 -2.33
CA ALA A 80 -4.16 -9.87 -3.57
C ALA A 80 -4.37 -8.36 -3.46
N GLY A 81 -4.91 -7.88 -2.33
CA GLY A 81 -5.09 -6.46 -2.08
C GLY A 81 -3.77 -5.70 -1.93
N ALA A 82 -2.81 -6.28 -1.21
CA ALA A 82 -1.46 -5.69 -1.10
C ALA A 82 -0.76 -5.61 -2.46
N ILE A 83 -0.86 -6.66 -3.30
CA ILE A 83 -0.37 -6.62 -4.67
C ILE A 83 -1.06 -5.49 -5.44
N GLY A 84 -2.38 -5.34 -5.32
CA GLY A 84 -3.13 -4.27 -5.97
C GLY A 84 -2.66 -2.88 -5.55
N GLY A 85 -2.40 -2.67 -4.26
CA GLY A 85 -1.87 -1.42 -3.72
C GLY A 85 -0.45 -1.11 -4.19
N LEU A 86 0.39 -2.11 -4.40
CA LEU A 86 1.79 -1.95 -4.80
C LEU A 86 2.02 -1.95 -6.31
N LEU A 87 1.08 -2.51 -7.09
CA LEU A 87 1.26 -2.68 -8.53
C LEU A 87 1.49 -1.35 -9.28
N PRO A 88 0.78 -0.24 -8.96
CA PRO A 88 1.05 1.05 -9.61
C PRO A 88 2.48 1.55 -9.39
N ASP A 89 3.07 1.37 -8.20
CA ASP A 89 4.45 1.79 -7.89
C ASP A 89 5.49 1.10 -8.76
N LEU A 90 5.20 -0.09 -9.30
CA LEU A 90 6.10 -0.78 -10.21
C LEU A 90 6.37 0.07 -11.46
N GLU A 91 5.39 0.86 -11.90
CA GLU A 91 5.57 1.82 -12.99
C GLU A 91 6.62 2.88 -12.65
N VAL A 92 6.65 3.39 -11.41
CA VAL A 92 7.65 4.38 -10.97
C VAL A 92 9.04 3.76 -10.99
N ALA A 93 9.18 2.52 -10.51
CA ALA A 93 10.45 1.80 -10.56
C ALA A 93 10.90 1.56 -12.01
N ILE A 94 10.01 1.11 -12.89
CA ILE A 94 10.31 0.92 -14.32
C ILE A 94 10.67 2.25 -14.98
N GLY A 95 9.92 3.31 -14.71
CA GLY A 95 10.18 4.66 -15.20
C GLY A 95 11.57 5.16 -14.77
N TYR A 96 11.95 4.92 -13.52
CA TYR A 96 13.27 5.29 -12.99
C TYR A 96 14.42 4.54 -13.70
N PHE A 97 14.33 3.22 -13.87
CA PHE A 97 15.42 2.44 -14.47
C PHE A 97 15.45 2.45 -15.99
N TYR A 98 14.29 2.48 -16.64
CA TYR A 98 14.13 2.30 -18.10
C TYR A 98 13.60 3.55 -18.81
N HIS A 99 13.42 4.66 -18.09
CA HIS A 99 13.06 5.97 -18.65
C HIS A 99 11.73 5.91 -19.44
N GLN A 100 10.83 5.04 -18.99
CA GLN A 100 9.50 4.86 -19.57
C GLN A 100 8.54 5.94 -19.08
N LYS A 101 7.54 6.24 -19.90
CA LYS A 101 6.46 7.16 -19.53
C LYS A 101 5.57 6.53 -18.46
N MET A 102 5.16 7.34 -17.49
CA MET A 102 4.17 6.98 -16.49
C MET A 102 2.77 7.12 -17.11
N LEU A 103 1.91 6.13 -16.87
CA LEU A 103 0.54 6.01 -17.37
C LEU A 103 -0.46 6.01 -16.20
N PHE A 104 -0.05 5.58 -15.01
CA PHE A 104 -0.94 5.56 -13.87
C PHE A 104 -1.41 6.99 -13.54
N PRO A 105 -2.71 7.22 -13.23
CA PRO A 105 -3.26 8.57 -13.16
C PRO A 105 -2.52 9.55 -12.23
N THR A 106 -2.11 9.09 -11.05
CA THR A 106 -1.39 9.94 -10.07
C THR A 106 0.07 10.16 -10.47
N HIS A 107 0.72 9.19 -11.12
CA HIS A 107 2.11 9.30 -11.59
C HIS A 107 2.26 10.12 -12.89
N SER A 108 1.24 10.08 -13.75
CA SER A 108 1.21 10.82 -15.02
C SER A 108 0.83 12.30 -14.85
N GLY A 109 0.38 12.70 -13.66
CA GLY A 109 -0.14 14.03 -13.36
C GLY A 109 -1.59 14.26 -13.79
N LEU A 110 -2.31 13.19 -14.18
CA LEU A 110 -3.75 13.26 -14.47
C LEU A 110 -4.58 13.51 -13.20
N LEU A 111 -4.16 12.92 -12.07
CA LEU A 111 -4.74 13.14 -10.75
C LEU A 111 -3.72 13.80 -9.80
N PRO A 112 -4.17 14.46 -8.73
CA PRO A 112 -3.28 15.08 -7.74
C PRO A 112 -2.30 14.10 -7.12
N HIS A 113 -1.06 14.54 -6.92
CA HIS A 113 -0.01 13.78 -6.20
C HIS A 113 0.75 14.71 -5.23
N PRO A 114 0.10 15.20 -4.15
CA PRO A 114 0.65 16.23 -3.26
C PRO A 114 1.81 15.73 -2.38
N GLN A 115 3.01 15.70 -2.94
CA GLN A 115 4.24 15.45 -2.19
C GLN A 115 4.57 16.62 -1.26
N VAL A 116 4.58 16.36 0.04
CA VAL A 116 4.96 17.33 1.08
C VAL A 116 6.20 16.85 1.84
N HIS A 117 7.23 17.71 1.91
CA HIS A 117 8.50 17.38 2.52
C HIS A 117 8.60 17.73 4.02
N SER A 118 7.49 18.16 4.62
CA SER A 118 7.42 18.48 6.05
C SER A 118 7.04 17.24 6.87
N ALA A 119 7.09 17.36 8.20
CA ALA A 119 6.63 16.32 9.12
C ALA A 119 5.18 15.90 8.87
N LEU A 120 4.36 16.75 8.26
CA LEU A 120 2.98 16.44 7.91
C LEU A 120 2.88 15.19 7.03
N GLY A 121 3.69 15.09 5.96
CA GLY A 121 3.62 13.94 5.04
C GLY A 121 4.04 12.63 5.70
N ILE A 122 4.92 12.69 6.69
CA ILE A 122 5.30 11.52 7.50
C ILE A 122 4.13 11.13 8.42
N TRP A 123 3.56 12.10 9.13
CA TRP A 123 2.45 11.84 10.06
C TRP A 123 1.19 11.32 9.36
N THR A 124 0.85 11.81 8.16
CA THR A 124 -0.28 11.26 7.38
C THR A 124 -0.12 9.75 7.17
N GLN A 125 1.07 9.31 6.78
CA GLN A 125 1.36 7.90 6.51
C GLN A 125 1.34 7.05 7.78
N VAL A 126 1.92 7.56 8.87
CA VAL A 126 1.86 6.91 10.19
C VAL A 126 0.42 6.74 10.66
N LEU A 127 -0.43 7.75 10.47
CA LEU A 127 -1.83 7.69 10.83
C LEU A 127 -2.59 6.67 9.98
N VAL A 128 -2.41 6.68 8.65
CA VAL A 128 -3.04 5.70 7.74
C VAL A 128 -2.68 4.27 8.16
N VAL A 129 -1.39 3.95 8.28
CA VAL A 129 -0.93 2.62 8.68
C VAL A 129 -1.43 2.27 10.10
N GLY A 130 -1.41 3.24 11.02
CA GLY A 130 -1.94 3.06 12.37
C GLY A 130 -3.42 2.68 12.38
N PHE A 131 -4.25 3.38 11.59
CA PHE A 131 -5.68 3.08 11.46
C PHE A 131 -5.92 1.70 10.85
N ASP A 132 -5.17 1.33 9.81
CA ASP A 132 -5.24 0.01 9.18
C ASP A 132 -4.91 -1.13 10.16
N LEU A 133 -3.85 -0.97 10.95
CA LEU A 133 -3.45 -1.96 11.94
C LEU A 133 -4.48 -2.06 13.09
N LEU A 134 -5.02 -0.93 13.55
CA LEU A 134 -6.09 -0.91 14.55
C LEU A 134 -7.35 -1.60 14.01
N PHE A 135 -7.71 -1.35 12.75
CA PHE A 135 -8.82 -2.01 12.10
C PHE A 135 -8.62 -3.52 12.05
N LEU A 136 -7.46 -4.01 11.63
CA LEU A 136 -7.19 -5.46 11.61
C LEU A 136 -7.21 -6.08 13.00
N TRP A 137 -6.72 -5.36 14.02
CA TRP A 137 -6.67 -5.84 15.38
C TRP A 137 -8.06 -6.00 16.01
N PHE A 138 -8.95 -5.03 15.80
CA PHE A 138 -10.27 -4.99 16.44
C PHE A 138 -11.43 -5.49 15.56
N GLY A 139 -11.34 -5.28 14.26
CA GLY A 139 -12.40 -5.51 13.27
C GLY A 139 -12.40 -6.91 12.67
N VAL A 140 -11.27 -7.60 12.65
CA VAL A 140 -11.17 -8.99 12.18
C VAL A 140 -11.28 -9.93 13.39
N ARG A 141 -12.52 -10.19 13.79
CA ARG A 141 -12.86 -11.28 14.74
C ARG A 141 -13.22 -12.54 13.96
#